data_AF-A0A2E6Z8N1-F1
#
_entry.id   AF-A0A2E6Z8N1-F1
#
_cell.length_a   1.000
_cell.length_b   1.000
_cell.length_c   1.000
_cell.angle_alpha   90.00
_cell.angle_beta   90.00
_cell.angle_gamma   90.00
#
_symmetry.space_group_name_H-M   'P 1'
#
loop_
_entity.id
_entity.type
_entity.pdbx_description
1 polymer ?
#
loop_
_entity_poly.entity_id
_entity_poly.type
_entity_poly.pdbx_seq_one_letter_code
_entity_poly.pdbx_strand_id
1 'polypeptide(L)' 'MYQIRNGRERLNVDTVDLLVRKLSEINGSVSIILMKPSGMTAASYVDVSNGVIRQSYGARMALKASDFALNGAAFQ' A
#
# COMPACT_ATOMS: atom_id res chain seq x y z
N MET A 1 2.78 -11.01 -4.64
CA MET A 1 2.89 -11.05 -3.16
C MET A 1 3.03 -9.61 -2.68
N TYR A 2 2.34 -9.25 -1.60
CA TYR A 2 2.36 -7.90 -1.03
C TYR A 2 2.95 -7.96 0.37
N GLN A 3 3.71 -6.94 0.75
CA GLN A 3 4.22 -6.80 2.10
C GLN A 3 3.91 -5.40 2.63
N ILE A 4 3.22 -5.34 3.77
CA ILE A 4 2.96 -4.10 4.49
C ILE A 4 3.97 -4.02 5.63
N ARG A 5 4.65 -2.89 5.76
CA ARG A 5 5.51 -2.58 6.90
C ARG A 5 4.90 -1.41 7.68
N ASN A 6 4.42 -1.71 8.88
CA ASN A 6 3.94 -0.72 9.83
C ASN A 6 4.96 -0.58 10.97
N GLY A 7 5.86 0.39 10.85
CA GLY A 7 6.99 0.54 11.77
C GLY A 7 7.90 -0.70 11.79
N ARG A 8 7.84 -1.47 12.88
CA ARG A 8 8.61 -2.72 13.08
C ARG A 8 7.87 -3.97 12.62
N GLU A 9 6.55 -3.90 12.47
CA GLU A 9 5.73 -5.03 12.05
C GLU A 9 5.81 -5.23 10.54
N ARG A 10 5.84 -6.51 10.13
CA ARG A 10 5.82 -6.91 8.72
C ARG A 10 4.68 -7.89 8.52
N LEU A 11 3.80 -7.60 7.57
CA LEU A 11 2.67 -8.44 7.20
C LEU A 11 2.81 -8.84 5.74
N ASN A 12 2.88 -10.14 5.47
CA ASN A 12 2.81 -10.68 4.12
C ASN A 12 1.36 -10.94 3.75
N VAL A 13 0.99 -10.59 2.53
CA VAL A 13 -0.38 -10.63 2.03
C VAL A 13 -0.39 -11.17 0.61
N ASP A 14 -1.23 -12.17 0.36
CA ASP A 14 -1.18 -12.93 -0.90
C ASP A 14 -2.26 -12.52 -1.90
N THR A 15 -3.25 -11.72 -1.47
CA THR A 15 -4.33 -11.21 -2.34
C THR A 15 -4.49 -9.70 -2.21
N VAL A 16 -5.01 -9.06 -3.27
CA VAL A 16 -5.29 -7.62 -3.26
C VAL A 16 -6.38 -7.28 -2.24
N ASP A 17 -7.42 -8.11 -2.13
CA ASP A 17 -8.53 -7.87 -1.19
C ASP A 17 -8.06 -7.85 0.26
N LEU A 18 -7.15 -8.78 0.62
CA LEU A 18 -6.58 -8.82 1.96
C LEU A 18 -5.68 -7.60 2.23
N LEU A 19 -4.98 -7.10 1.21
CA LEU A 19 -4.15 -5.89 1.30
C LEU A 19 -5.04 -4.68 1.57
N VAL A 20 -6.11 -4.50 0.78
CA VAL A 20 -7.08 -3.40 0.93
C VAL A 20 -7.73 -3.43 2.31
N ARG A 21 -8.16 -4.60 2.76
CA ARG A 21 -8.75 -4.78 4.10
C ARG A 21 -7.77 -4.39 5.19
N LYS A 22 -6.52 -4.88 5.12
CA LYS A 22 -5.50 -4.61 6.15
C LYS A 22 -5.10 -3.15 6.21
N LEU A 23 -4.98 -2.48 5.07
CA LEU A 23 -4.73 -1.04 5.05
C LEU A 23 -5.91 -0.27 5.66
N SER A 24 -7.14 -0.71 5.44
CA SER A 24 -8.33 -0.08 6.06
C SER A 24 -8.39 -0.20 7.58
N GLU A 25 -7.72 -1.20 8.16
CA GLU A 25 -7.62 -1.41 9.62
C GLU A 25 -6.48 -0.58 10.27
N ILE A 26 -5.57 -0.01 9.47
CA ILE A 26 -4.40 0.73 9.97
C ILE A 26 -4.69 2.24 9.97
N ASN A 27 -4.28 2.92 11.04
CA ASN A 27 -4.19 4.37 11.10
C ASN A 27 -2.73 4.80 11.33
N GLY A 28 -2.22 5.68 10.48
CA GLY A 28 -0.87 6.22 10.56
C GLY A 28 -0.03 5.98 9.30
N SER A 29 1.24 6.36 9.37
CA SER A 29 2.18 6.26 8.26
C SER A 29 2.76 4.85 8.15
N VAL A 30 2.61 4.22 6.99
CA VAL A 30 3.15 2.89 6.69
C VAL A 30 3.99 2.89 5.42
N SER A 31 4.94 1.94 5.35
CA SER A 31 5.67 1.65 4.13
C SER A 31 5.09 0.39 3.51
N ILE A 32 4.72 0.43 2.24
CA ILE A 32 4.18 -0.72 1.51
C ILE A 32 5.19 -1.14 0.45
N ILE A 33 5.49 -2.43 0.40
CA ILE A 33 6.27 -3.05 -0.66
C ILE A 33 5.34 -3.96 -1.46
N LEU A 34 5.20 -3.68 -2.74
CA LEU A 34 4.36 -4.44 -3.66
C LEU A 34 5.27 -5.19 -4.64
N MET A 35 5.03 -6.50 -4.80
CA MET A 35 5.76 -7.32 -5.77
C MET A 35 4.79 -7.96 -6.76
N LYS A 36 4.95 -7.64 -8.04
CA LYS A 36 4.19 -8.24 -9.15
C LYS A 36 4.72 -9.64 -9.46
N PRO A 37 3.89 -10.53 -10.04
CA PRO A 37 4.34 -11.84 -10.55
C PRO A 37 5.50 -11.74 -11.57
N SER A 38 5.63 -10.60 -12.26
CA SER A 38 6.74 -10.34 -13.18
C SER A 38 8.09 -10.05 -12.49
N GLY A 39 8.15 -10.04 -11.16
CA GLY A 39 9.36 -9.71 -10.38
C GLY A 39 9.55 -8.21 -10.11
N MET A 40 8.71 -7.34 -10.70
CA MET A 40 8.76 -5.90 -10.45
C MET A 40 8.37 -5.58 -9.00
N THR A 41 9.20 -4.81 -8.33
CA THR A 41 8.99 -4.40 -6.93
C THR A 41 8.83 -2.89 -6.84
N ALA A 42 7.80 -2.45 -6.12
CA ALA A 42 7.55 -1.05 -5.80
C ALA A 42 7.54 -0.85 -4.28
N ALA A 43 8.11 0.27 -3.82
CA ALA A 43 8.03 0.69 -2.42
C ALA A 43 7.35 2.06 -2.35
N SER A 44 6.37 2.21 -1.47
CA SER A 44 5.68 3.48 -1.27
C SER A 44 5.50 3.77 0.21
N TYR A 45 5.68 5.04 0.57
CA TYR A 45 5.33 5.55 1.89
C TYR A 45 3.97 6.22 1.80
N VAL A 46 3.05 5.76 2.64
CA VAL A 46 1.67 6.23 2.60
C VAL A 46 1.14 6.52 3.99
N ASP A 47 0.36 7.59 4.11
CA ASP A 47 -0.45 7.82 5.29
C ASP A 47 -1.80 7.16 5.09
N VAL A 48 -2.17 6.28 6.02
CA VAL A 48 -3.46 5.61 5.99
C VAL A 48 -4.34 6.16 7.10
N SER A 49 -5.55 6.58 6.72
CA SER A 49 -6.59 7.00 7.65
C SER A 49 -7.92 6.48 7.13
N ASN A 50 -8.57 5.60 7.90
CA ASN A 50 -9.86 4.99 7.54
C ASN A 50 -9.89 4.39 6.11
N GLY A 51 -8.83 3.70 5.68
CA GLY A 51 -8.72 3.08 4.34
C GLY A 51 -8.43 4.05 3.18
N VAL A 52 -8.23 5.34 3.47
CA VAL A 52 -7.71 6.32 2.50
C VAL A 52 -6.19 6.33 2.57
N ILE A 53 -5.54 6.15 1.42
CA ILE A 53 -4.09 6.14 1.25
C ILE A 53 -3.66 7.49 0.69
N ARG A 54 -2.77 8.21 1.38
CA ARG A 54 -2.12 9.41 0.84
C ARG A 54 -0.68 9.09 0.49
N GLN A 55 -0.32 9.16 -0.79
CA GLN A 55 1.07 8.98 -1.19
C GLN A 55 1.91 10.18 -0.74
N SER A 56 3.05 9.90 -0.10
CA SER A 56 3.90 10.93 0.51
C SER A 56 4.91 11.56 -0.48
N TYR A 57 5.11 10.98 -1.67
CA TYR A 57 6.10 11.48 -2.65
C TYR A 57 5.45 12.27 -3.79
N GLY A 58 5.68 13.58 -3.80
CA GLY A 58 5.49 14.48 -4.97
C GLY A 58 4.06 14.85 -5.35
N ALA A 59 3.14 13.89 -5.33
CA ALA A 59 1.72 14.10 -5.60
C ALA A 59 0.92 13.77 -4.34
N ARG A 60 0.36 14.79 -3.68
CA ARG A 60 -0.53 14.64 -2.51
C ARG A 60 -1.90 14.07 -2.90
N MET A 61 -1.91 12.97 -3.65
CA MET A 61 -3.13 12.32 -4.09
C MET A 61 -3.66 11.43 -2.97
N ALA A 62 -4.91 11.66 -2.58
CA ALA A 62 -5.67 10.73 -1.77
C ALA A 62 -6.23 9.66 -2.71
N LEU A 63 -5.78 8.43 -2.55
CA LEU A 63 -6.21 7.25 -3.30
C LEU A 63 -7.01 6.33 -2.38
N LYS A 64 -7.99 5.62 -2.93
CA LYS A 64 -8.54 4.45 -2.22
C LYS A 64 -7.46 3.36 -2.21
N ALA A 65 -7.46 2.53 -1.17
CA ALA A 65 -6.51 1.42 -1.08
C ALA A 65 -6.59 0.46 -2.28
N SER A 66 -7.78 0.27 -2.85
CA SER A 66 -7.98 -0.47 -4.10
C SER A 66 -7.25 0.14 -5.27
N ASP A 67 -7.32 1.47 -5.43
CA ASP A 67 -6.73 2.18 -6.57
C ASP A 67 -5.20 2.18 -6.48
N PHE A 68 -4.66 2.27 -5.27
CA PHE A 68 -3.23 2.13 -5.01
C PHE A 68 -2.70 0.73 -5.38
N ALA A 69 -3.46 -0.32 -5.05
CA ALA A 69 -3.06 -1.71 -5.29
C ALA A 69 -3.31 -2.19 -6.74
N LEU A 70 -4.41 -1.75 -7.36
CA LEU A 70 -4.88 -2.22 -8.68
C LEU A 70 -4.43 -1.32 -9.83
N ASN A 71 -4.48 0.01 -9.67
CA ASN A 71 -4.23 0.97 -10.77
C ASN A 71 -2.77 1.42 -10.88
N GLY A 72 -1.86 0.75 -10.20
CA GLY A 72 -0.44 0.92 -10.46
C GLY A 72 0.13 2.27 -10.04
N ALA A 73 -0.56 3.10 -9.24
CA ALA A 73 0.01 4.35 -8.73
C ALA A 73 1.28 4.12 -7.88
N ALA A 74 1.50 2.91 -7.38
CA ALA A 74 2.75 2.51 -6.75
C ALA A 74 3.86 2.11 -7.74
N PHE A 75 3.50 1.78 -8.98
CA PHE A 75 4.38 1.29 -10.05
C PHE A 75 4.46 2.25 -11.26
N GLN A 76 3.87 3.45 -11.16
CA GLN A 76 3.90 4.50 -12.17
C GLN A 76 5.12 5.41 -11.98
#